data_AF-A0A6P0TLT8-F1
#
_entry.id   AF-A0A6P0TLT8-F1
#
_cell.length_a   1.000
_cell.length_b   1.000
_cell.length_c   1.000
_cell.angle_alpha   90.00
_cell.angle_beta   90.00
_cell.angle_gamma   90.00
#
_symmetry.space_group_name_H-M   'P 1'
#
loop_
_entity.id
_entity.type
_entity.pdbx_description
1 polymer ?
#
loop_
_entity_poly.entity_id
_entity_poly.type
_entity_poly.pdbx_seq_one_letter_code
_entity_poly.pdbx_strand_id
1 'polypeptide(L)'
;CHSWYIVNLGTNGTYFEGKRIEKMPVQDGMTIRLARSGPILRVHLGPHPPLDANSVPLTPNSPRSPLADEATKPQSSLRPIHRGLRTGMME
;
A
#
# COMPACT_ATOMS: atom_id res chain seq x y z
N CYS A 1 3.94 33.89 -0.60
CA CYS A 1 3.08 32.84 -1.18
C CYS A 1 3.65 32.52 -2.56
N HIS A 2 4.27 31.35 -2.76
CA HIS A 2 4.74 30.92 -4.08
C HIS A 2 3.68 29.99 -4.68
N SER A 3 3.26 30.26 -5.91
CA SER A 3 2.30 29.42 -6.64
C SER A 3 3.02 28.62 -7.73
N TRP A 4 2.79 27.31 -7.72
CA TRP A 4 3.32 26.40 -8.74
C TRP A 4 2.28 26.17 -9.84
N TYR A 5 2.77 25.96 -11.06
CA TYR A 5 1.95 25.63 -12.22
C TYR A 5 2.54 24.43 -12.96
N ILE A 6 1.67 23.56 -13.46
CA ILE A 6 2.01 22.59 -14.51
C ILE A 6 1.78 23.27 -15.84
N VAL A 7 2.74 23.15 -16.75
CA VAL A 7 2.67 23.66 -18.12
C VAL A 7 3.00 22.51 -19.06
N ASN A 8 2.13 22.23 -20.02
CA ASN A 8 2.39 21.24 -21.04
C ASN A 8 3.31 21.82 -22.12
N LEU A 9 4.55 21.32 -22.18
CA LEU A 9 5.52 21.70 -23.23
C LEU A 9 5.65 20.64 -24.33
N GLY A 10 4.98 19.49 -24.16
CA GLY A 10 5.11 18.34 -25.07
C GLY A 10 3.97 18.22 -26.09
N THR A 11 4.31 17.70 -27.27
CA THR A 11 3.37 17.45 -28.37
C THR A 11 2.31 16.39 -27.99
N ASN A 12 2.71 15.37 -27.22
CA ASN A 12 1.83 14.27 -26.82
C ASN A 12 0.76 14.67 -25.78
N GLY A 13 0.90 15.86 -25.19
CA GLY A 13 -0.02 16.37 -24.18
C GLY A 13 0.27 15.92 -22.75
N THR A 14 -0.23 16.71 -21.81
CA THR A 14 -0.35 16.38 -20.39
C THR A 14 -1.82 16.37 -20.03
N TYR A 15 -2.25 15.44 -19.18
CA TYR A 15 -3.66 15.21 -18.88
C TYR A 15 -3.92 15.26 -17.37
N PHE A 16 -5.01 15.92 -16.99
CA PHE A 16 -5.58 15.91 -15.65
C PHE A 16 -7.04 15.45 -15.76
N GLU A 17 -7.42 14.42 -14.98
CA GLU A 17 -8.76 13.80 -15.04
C GLU A 17 -9.20 13.42 -16.48
N GLY A 18 -8.25 12.92 -17.27
CA GLY A 18 -8.49 12.52 -18.66
C GLY A 18 -8.61 13.67 -19.67
N LYS A 19 -8.53 14.93 -19.24
CA LYS A 19 -8.57 16.11 -20.11
C LYS A 19 -7.17 16.65 -20.36
N ARG A 20 -6.85 16.98 -21.61
CA ARG A 20 -5.57 17.61 -21.96
C ARG A 20 -5.52 19.02 -21.37
N ILE A 21 -4.42 19.37 -20.72
CA ILE A 21 -4.19 20.68 -20.12
C ILE A 21 -3.06 21.40 -20.87
N GLU A 22 -3.14 22.73 -20.93
CA GLU A 22 -2.05 23.60 -21.38
C GLU A 22 -1.28 24.17 -20.20
N LYS A 23 -2.00 24.74 -19.23
CA LYS A 23 -1.45 25.25 -17.98
C LYS A 23 -2.49 25.13 -16.87
N MET A 24 -2.08 24.72 -15.68
CA MET A 24 -2.95 24.66 -14.50
C MET A 24 -2.19 24.91 -13.20
N PRO A 25 -2.81 25.52 -12.17
CA PRO A 25 -2.19 25.63 -10.85
C PRO A 25 -2.03 24.24 -10.21
N VAL A 26 -0.92 24.03 -9.50
CA VAL A 26 -0.66 22.78 -8.78
C VAL A 26 -1.45 22.75 -7.48
N GLN A 27 -2.05 21.59 -7.19
CA GLN A 27 -2.66 21.28 -5.89
C GLN A 27 -1.93 20.07 -5.29
N ASP A 28 -1.86 20.02 -3.96
CA ASP A 28 -1.28 18.85 -3.27
C ASP A 28 -2.08 17.58 -3.57
N GLY A 29 -1.38 16.47 -3.73
CA GLY A 29 -1.97 15.16 -4.07
C GLY A 29 -2.45 15.04 -5.52
N MET A 30 -2.30 16.08 -6.35
CA MET A 30 -2.75 16.09 -7.74
C MET A 30 -2.10 14.95 -8.54
N THR A 31 -2.91 14.25 -9.33
CA THR A 31 -2.46 13.17 -10.21
C THR A 31 -2.60 13.58 -11.67
N ILE A 32 -1.49 13.59 -12.39
CA ILE A 32 -1.43 13.92 -13.83
C ILE A 32 -0.91 12.74 -14.63
N ARG A 33 -1.25 12.69 -15.92
CA ARG A 33 -0.78 11.68 -16.86
C ARG A 33 -0.01 12.33 -18.00
N LEU A 34 1.17 11.82 -18.31
CA LEU A 34 1.97 12.26 -19.46
C LEU A 34 1.56 11.43 -20.67
N ALA A 35 1.04 12.06 -21.74
CA ALA A 35 0.39 11.41 -22.88
C ALA A 35 -0.82 10.51 -22.49
N ARG A 36 -1.63 10.07 -23.47
CA ARG A 36 -2.80 9.21 -23.17
C ARG A 36 -2.40 7.84 -22.61
N SER A 37 -1.34 7.25 -23.14
CA SER A 37 -0.85 5.92 -22.74
C SER A 37 0.30 5.95 -21.73
N GLY A 38 0.87 7.11 -21.44
CA GLY A 38 2.12 7.21 -20.69
C GLY A 38 1.93 7.18 -19.17
N PRO A 39 3.00 7.50 -18.42
CA PRO A 39 3.05 7.34 -16.97
C PRO A 39 2.10 8.29 -16.25
N ILE A 40 1.72 7.88 -15.04
CA ILE A 40 0.95 8.67 -14.09
C ILE A 40 1.92 9.22 -13.04
N LEU A 41 1.86 10.53 -12.78
CA LEU A 41 2.64 11.22 -11.76
C LEU A 41 1.70 11.76 -10.69
N ARG A 42 2.09 11.64 -9.42
CA ARG A 42 1.41 12.28 -8.29
C ARG A 42 2.30 13.34 -7.70
N VAL A 43 1.76 14.55 -7.50
CA VAL A 43 2.48 15.68 -6.94
C VAL A 43 2.16 15.79 -5.46
N HIS A 44 3.19 15.95 -4.63
CA HIS A 44 3.06 16.26 -3.22
C HIS A 44 3.74 17.61 -2.94
N LEU A 45 3.02 18.53 -2.30
CA LEU A 45 3.50 19.83 -1.88
C LEU A 45 3.80 19.80 -0.39
N GLY A 46 5.01 20.20 -0.01
CA GLY A 46 5.44 20.24 1.38
C GLY A 46 6.63 19.32 1.65
N PRO A 47 7.04 19.18 2.93
CA PRO A 47 8.12 18.28 3.29
C PRO A 47 7.74 16.86 2.89
N HIS A 48 8.60 16.23 2.09
CA HIS A 48 8.50 14.81 1.81
C HIS A 48 8.57 14.07 3.16
N PRO A 49 7.66 13.11 3.45
CA PRO A 49 7.80 12.29 4.65
C PRO A 49 9.21 11.67 4.64
N PRO A 50 9.88 11.52 5.78
CA PRO A 50 11.21 10.91 5.80
C PRO A 50 11.17 9.63 4.97
N LEU A 51 12.06 9.54 3.97
CA LEU A 51 12.33 8.25 3.35
C LEU A 51 12.99 7.44 4.45
N ASP A 52 12.18 6.77 5.27
CA ASP A 52 12.70 5.83 6.24
C ASP A 52 13.47 4.82 5.41
N ALA A 53 14.80 4.82 5.50
CA ALA A 53 15.68 3.93 4.73
C ALA A 53 15.38 2.43 4.96
N ASN A 54 14.46 2.12 5.89
CA ASN A 54 13.94 0.79 6.21
C ASN A 54 12.53 0.51 5.64
N SER A 55 11.88 1.46 4.97
CA SER A 55 10.61 1.21 4.27
C SER A 55 10.91 0.61 2.89
N VAL A 56 11.27 -0.68 2.92
CA VAL A 56 11.26 -1.53 1.72
C VAL A 56 9.87 -1.37 1.11
N PRO A 57 9.74 -0.93 -0.16
CA PRO A 57 8.44 -0.93 -0.82
C PRO A 57 7.93 -2.37 -0.77
N LEU A 58 6.76 -2.56 -0.17
CA LEU A 58 6.08 -3.86 -0.15
C LEU A 58 5.90 -4.30 -1.60
N THR A 59 6.84 -5.11 -2.08
CA THR A 59 6.63 -5.86 -3.32
C THR A 59 5.37 -6.69 -3.12
N PRO A 60 4.53 -6.90 -4.16
CA PRO A 60 3.25 -7.58 -4.01
C PRO A 60 3.34 -9.03 -3.51
N ASN A 61 4.54 -9.61 -3.36
CA ASN A 61 4.76 -11.02 -3.06
C ASN A 61 5.74 -11.29 -1.90
N SER A 62 5.68 -10.54 -0.79
CA SER A 62 6.38 -10.98 0.45
C SER A 62 5.45 -11.83 1.32
N PRO A 63 5.79 -13.11 1.61
CA PRO A 63 4.96 -13.98 2.42
C PRO A 63 4.87 -13.46 3.87
N ARG A 64 3.65 -13.36 4.38
CA ARG A 64 3.34 -12.94 5.75
C ARG A 64 4.03 -13.89 6.74
N SER A 65 4.90 -13.37 7.60
CA SER A 65 5.51 -14.15 8.68
C SER A 65 4.46 -14.53 9.74
N PRO A 66 4.46 -15.74 10.34
CA PRO A 66 3.37 -16.24 11.19
C PRO A 66 3.28 -15.67 12.62
N LEU A 67 4.03 -14.63 12.96
CA LEU A 67 4.24 -14.21 14.36
C LEU A 67 3.22 -13.18 14.89
N ALA A 68 2.00 -13.18 14.38
CA ALA A 68 0.95 -12.24 14.80
C ALA A 68 -0.38 -12.91 15.23
N ASP A 69 -0.38 -14.22 15.54
CA ASP A 69 -1.55 -14.95 16.05
C ASP A 69 -1.44 -15.33 17.54
N GLU A 70 -0.64 -14.61 18.33
CA GLU A 70 -0.58 -14.80 19.78
C GLU A 70 -0.94 -13.52 20.54
N ALA A 71 -2.22 -13.11 20.48
CA ALA A 71 -2.84 -12.30 21.53
C ALA A 71 -4.37 -12.23 21.34
N THR A 72 -5.10 -13.19 21.91
CA THR A 72 -6.38 -12.99 22.64
C THR A 72 -7.17 -14.31 22.67
N LYS A 73 -7.17 -14.99 23.81
CA LYS A 73 -8.31 -15.81 24.21
C LYS A 73 -8.48 -15.74 25.74
N PRO A 74 -9.56 -15.15 26.27
CA PRO A 74 -9.84 -15.21 27.68
C PRO A 74 -10.28 -16.62 28.10
N GLN A 75 -9.80 -16.99 29.27
CA GLN A 75 -9.81 -18.31 29.91
C GLN A 75 -11.14 -18.55 30.64
N SER A 76 -11.91 -19.59 30.27
CA SER A 76 -12.99 -20.24 31.05
C SER A 76 -13.60 -21.38 30.19
N SER A 77 -13.93 -22.60 30.61
CA SER A 77 -13.99 -23.27 31.91
C SER A 77 -13.68 -24.77 31.72
N LEU A 78 -13.14 -25.40 32.76
CA LEU A 78 -12.84 -26.83 32.85
C LEU A 78 -14.11 -27.69 32.74
N ARG A 79 -14.07 -28.78 31.96
CA ARG A 79 -14.63 -30.09 32.37
C ARG A 79 -13.75 -31.26 31.87
N PRO A 80 -13.49 -32.27 32.71
CA PRO A 80 -12.58 -33.38 32.40
C PRO A 80 -13.36 -34.59 31.86
N ILE A 81 -12.86 -35.29 30.83
CA ILE A 81 -13.43 -36.59 30.45
C ILE A 81 -12.34 -37.60 30.04
N HIS A 82 -12.18 -38.56 30.96
CA HIS A 82 -11.84 -39.98 30.87
C HIS A 82 -10.64 -40.49 30.04
N ARG A 83 -9.71 -41.06 30.82
CA ARG A 83 -8.65 -42.02 30.48
C ARG A 83 -9.25 -43.23 29.73
N GLY A 84 -8.74 -43.51 28.53
CA GLY A 84 -9.07 -44.68 27.72
C GLY A 84 -7.80 -45.20 27.04
N LEU A 85 -7.66 -46.52 27.03
CA LEU A 85 -6.42 -47.26 27.03
C LEU A 85 -5.74 -47.37 25.66
N ARG A 86 -4.41 -47.37 25.67
CA ARG A 86 -3.49 -47.74 24.59
C ARG A 86 -3.67 -49.22 24.19
N THR A 87 -3.29 -49.48 22.93
CA THR A 87 -2.66 -50.73 22.44
C THR A 87 -3.59 -51.84 21.92
N GLY A 88 -3.54 -52.03 20.59
CA GLY A 88 -3.31 -53.33 19.93
C GLY A 88 -2.29 -53.04 18.81
N MET A 89 -1.02 -53.45 18.91
CA MET A 89 -0.47 -54.79 18.63
C MET A 89 -0.64 -55.18 17.14
N MET A 90 0.51 -55.20 16.42
CA MET A 90 1.03 -56.26 15.51
C MET A 90 -0.03 -57.27 15.04
N GLU A 91 -0.21 -57.54 13.74
CA GLU A 91 0.76 -57.86 12.67
C GLU A 91 0.29 -57.36 11.29
#